data_AF-A0A3P1WUD1-F1
#
_entry.id   AF-A0A3P1WUD1-F1
#
_cell.length_a   1.000
_cell.length_b   1.000
_cell.length_c   1.000
_cell.angle_alpha   90.00
_cell.angle_beta   90.00
_cell.angle_gamma   90.00
#
_symmetry.space_group_name_H-M   'P 1'
#
loop_
_entity.id
_entity.type
_entity.pdbx_description
1 polymer ?
#
loop_
_entity_poly.entity_id
_entity_poly.type
_entity_poly.pdbx_seq_one_letter_code
_entity_poly.pdbx_strand_id
1 'polypeptide(L)' 'MNYRYRAMTQDGQKLQGIIDANDERQARLRLREEGLFLLDIRPQKSSGVKTRRPRISHSEL' A
#
# COMPACT_ATOMS: atom_id res chain seq x y z
N MET A 1 -9.90 -8.20 4.01
CA MET A 1 -8.77 -8.88 3.32
C MET A 1 -7.74 -7.83 2.98
N ASN A 2 -6.46 -8.12 3.18
CA ASN A 2 -5.43 -7.12 2.99
C ASN A 2 -4.95 -7.14 1.53
N TYR A 3 -4.92 -5.97 0.91
CA TYR A 3 -4.38 -5.76 -0.43
C TYR A 3 -3.15 -4.88 -0.33
N ARG A 4 -2.04 -5.34 -0.91
CA ARG A 4 -0.87 -4.49 -1.10
C ARG A 4 -1.08 -3.70 -2.37
N TYR A 5 -0.91 -2.39 -2.29
CA TYR A 5 -1.06 -1.51 -3.44
C TYR A 5 0.19 -0.66 -3.66
N ARG A 6 0.39 -0.26 -4.92
CA ARG A 6 1.28 0.81 -5.34
C ARG A 6 0.43 1.82 -6.06
N ALA A 7 0.56 3.07 -5.67
CA ALA A 7 -0.15 4.18 -6.30
C ALA A 7 0.77 5.38 -6.46
N MET A 8 0.26 6.42 -7.10
CA MET A 8 0.94 7.68 -7.32
C MET A 8 -0.01 8.82 -6.93
N THR A 9 0.48 9.81 -6.21
CA THR A 9 -0.30 11.04 -5.96
C THR A 9 -0.38 11.88 -7.24
N GLN A 10 -1.26 12.87 -7.26
CA GLN A 10 -1.35 13.82 -8.36
C GLN A 10 -0.03 14.59 -8.58
N ASP A 11 0.72 14.83 -7.50
CA ASP A 11 2.06 15.45 -7.54
C ASP A 11 3.15 14.53 -8.11
N GLY A 12 2.80 13.31 -8.52
CA GLY A 12 3.74 12.33 -9.08
C GLY A 12 4.52 11.54 -8.03
N GLN A 13 4.22 11.70 -6.73
CA GLN A 13 4.88 10.92 -5.68
C GLN A 13 4.36 9.49 -5.68
N LYS A 14 5.26 8.51 -5.75
CA LYS A 14 4.91 7.10 -5.66
C LYS A 14 4.76 6.67 -4.21
N LEU A 15 3.65 6.03 -3.89
CA LEU A 15 3.36 5.47 -2.57
C LEU A 15 3.06 3.97 -2.67
N GLN A 16 3.31 3.28 -1.57
CA GLN A 16 2.99 1.86 -1.42
C GLN A 16 2.42 1.63 -0.03
N GLY A 17 1.40 0.79 0.05
CA GLY A 17 0.68 0.57 1.30
C GLY A 17 -0.04 -0.76 1.33
N ILE A 18 -0.73 -0.98 2.44
CA ILE A 18 -1.65 -2.10 2.62
C ILE A 18 -3.00 -1.50 2.97
N ILE A 19 -4.04 -1.91 2.26
CA ILE A 19 -5.41 -1.50 2.52
C ILE A 19 -6.24 -2.74 2.88
N ASP A 20 -7.13 -2.61 3.85
CA ASP A 20 -8.15 -3.65 4.09
C ASP A 20 -9.38 -3.38 3.22
N ALA A 21 -9.81 -4.41 2.49
CA ALA A 21 -11.01 -4.41 1.67
C ALA A 21 -11.60 -5.83 1.60
N ASN A 22 -12.89 -5.93 1.26
CA ASN A 22 -13.54 -7.22 1.06
C ASN A 22 -13.09 -7.88 -0.24
N ASP A 23 -12.92 -7.09 -1.30
CA ASP A 23 -12.49 -7.53 -2.61
C ASP A 23 -11.63 -6.48 -3.32
N GLU A 24 -10.98 -6.90 -4.41
CA GLU A 24 -10.05 -6.05 -5.16
C GLU A 24 -10.73 -4.82 -5.79
N ARG A 25 -12.01 -4.93 -6.17
CA ARG A 25 -12.75 -3.78 -6.73
C ARG A 25 -12.99 -2.73 -5.66
N GLN A 26 -13.40 -3.15 -4.46
CA GLN A 26 -13.55 -2.22 -3.33
C GLN A 26 -12.22 -1.56 -2.96
N ALA A 27 -11.12 -2.30 -2.93
CA ALA A 27 -9.78 -1.75 -2.65
C ALA A 27 -9.37 -0.69 -3.68
N ARG A 28 -9.62 -0.94 -4.97
CA ARG A 28 -9.38 0.05 -6.03
C ARG A 28 -10.23 1.30 -5.89
N LEU A 29 -11.50 1.12 -5.52
CA LEU A 29 -12.45 2.22 -5.43
C LEU A 29 -12.04 3.19 -4.31
N ARG A 30 -11.68 2.66 -3.13
CA ARG A 30 -11.13 3.47 -2.03
C ARG A 30 -9.88 4.25 -2.42
N LEU A 31 -8.92 3.61 -3.10
CA LEU A 31 -7.69 4.29 -3.54
C LEU A 31 -7.98 5.40 -4.56
N ARG A 32 -8.98 5.22 -5.43
CA ARG A 32 -9.42 6.26 -6.36
C ARG A 32 -10.15 7.41 -5.66
N GLU A 33 -10.97 7.11 -4.64
CA GLU A 33 -11.63 8.13 -3.81
C GLU A 33 -10.62 8.99 -3.05
N GLU A 34 -9.49 8.42 -2.63
CA GLU A 34 -8.36 9.16 -2.04
C GLU A 34 -7.56 9.98 -3.06
N GLY A 35 -7.94 9.97 -4.35
CA GLY A 35 -7.23 10.70 -5.40
C GLY A 35 -5.90 10.04 -5.81
N LEU A 36 -5.69 8.77 -5.46
CA LEU A 36 -4.46 8.05 -5.77
C LEU A 36 -4.57 7.36 -7.13
N PHE A 37 -3.58 7.59 -7.98
CA PHE A 37 -3.43 6.92 -9.25
C PHE A 37 -2.87 5.51 -9.06
N LEU A 38 -3.72 4.50 -9.18
CA LEU A 38 -3.31 3.12 -8.96
C LEU A 38 -2.33 2.63 -10.04
N LEU A 39 -1.19 2.09 -9.60
CA LEU A 39 -0.18 1.46 -10.47
C LEU A 39 -0.27 -0.06 -10.44
N ASP A 40 -0.43 -0.65 -9.25
CA ASP A 40 -0.54 -2.10 -9.05
C ASP A 40 -1.32 -2.39 -7.76
N ILE A 41 -2.10 -3.47 -7.74
CA ILE A 41 -2.77 -3.96 -6.53
C ILE A 41 -2.79 -5.48 -6.54
N ARG A 42 -2.45 -6.09 -5.41
CA ARG A 42 -2.46 -7.55 -5.27
C ARG A 42 -2.99 -7.96 -3.91
N PRO A 43 -3.77 -9.07 -3.84
CA PRO A 43 -4.12 -9.64 -2.55
C PRO A 43 -2.84 -10.02 -1.82
N GLN A 44 -2.70 -9.52 -0.59
CA GLN A 44 -1.64 -9.99 0.29
C GLN A 44 -2.06 -11.38 0.78
N LYS A 45 -1.67 -12.41 0.03
CA LYS A 45 -1.73 -13.79 0.53
C LYS A 45 -1.00 -13.81 1.87
N SER A 46 -1.60 -14.42 2.88
CA SER A 46 -0.94 -14.71 4.16
C SER A 46 0.18 -15.73 3.92
N SER A 47 1.24 -15.33 3.22
CA SER A 47 2.51 -16.04 3.25
C SER A 47 3.14 -15.64 4.57
N GLY A 48 3.30 -16.62 5.47
CA GLY A 48 3.78 -16.42 6.83
C GLY A 48 4.92 -15.40 6.94
N VAL A 49 4.79 -14.56 7.96
CA VAL A 49 5.86 -13.81 8.65
C VAL A 49 7.06 -13.43 7.79
N LYS A 50 7.11 -12.18 7.34
CA LYS A 50 8.36 -11.43 7.27
C LYS A 50 8.19 -10.12 8.03
N THR A 51 8.47 -10.19 9.33
CA THR A 51 8.84 -9.07 10.19
C THR A 51 9.84 -8.19 9.44
N ARG A 52 9.38 -7.08 8.87
CA ARG A 52 10.28 -6.04 8.37
C ARG A 52 10.80 -5.31 9.60
N ARG A 53 12.08 -5.56 9.90
CA ARG A 53 12.87 -4.87 10.93
C ARG A 53 12.59 -3.36 10.91
N PRO A 54 12.52 -2.68 12.06
CA PRO A 54 12.46 -1.23 12.09
C PRO A 54 13.71 -0.68 11.41
N ARG A 55 13.53 0.11 10.35
CA ARG A 55 14.60 0.96 9.83
C ARG A 55 14.75 2.09 10.84
N ILE A 56 15.58 1.87 11.85
CA ILE A 56 16.08 2.95 12.71
C ILE A 56 16.90 3.83 11.76
N SER A 57 16.37 5.03 11.46
CA SER A 57 17.15 6.08 10.82
C SER A 57 18.12 6.58 11.88
N HIS A 58 19.40 6.25 11.74
CA HIS A 58 20.45 6.86 12.55
C HIS A 58 20.68 8.28 12.02
N SER A 59 19.99 9.24 12.62
CA SER A 59 20.29 10.66 12.49
C SER A 59 19.82 11.32 13.76
N GLU A 60 20.70 11.38 14.75
CA GLU A 60 20.88 12.53 15.65
C GLU A 60 22.09 12.26 16.56
N LEU A 61 23.16 13.01 16.24
CA LEU A 61 24.31 13.51 17.01
C LEU A 61 24.75 12.81 18.30
#